data_AF-A0A180G9J2-F1
#
_entry.id   AF-A0A180G9J2-F1
#
_cell.length_a   1.000
_cell.length_b   1.000
_cell.length_c   1.000
_cell.angle_alpha   90.00
_cell.angle_beta   90.00
_cell.angle_gamma   90.00
#
_symmetry.space_group_name_H-M   'P 1'
#
loop_
_entity.id
_entity.type
_entity.pdbx_description
1 polymer ?
#
loop_
_entity_poly.entity_id
_entity_poly.type
_entity_poly.pdbx_seq_one_letter_code
_entity_poly.pdbx_strand_id
1 'polypeptide(L)'
;MKSNGMIIRGAEQKFNLVMNYAEELHQKIASGFVGRIRRNGRARKEQLEEIAFLFCEVMTVNYLVTPEQVDHHIGLEILEADLPIIIKHKTCKFSQFLRDGIEKAFSTGPEHGRATHKDWDIELWNAFENVQAAIPISFENLPGELQAQRKKFGSLNGKSFQSILSEGDPQYSGSVMVTLGQYGIHGGRAEIIPMYNTPEVWGPMKKATEREFGTISEENAKILIRSLKRTQRFIQNIPVFDRIYYAMNQVKPFERSNLLRDVEARFEKSKDTKKMSNYEIKTLNRLLQLIINHSEKMDYPAWKKNIFRGFYYLPNYCVKTLGDIFSDCLRNLLLEGEYFRGKTQRGHWIEPDLIYKEIEQKWLLENTKVAVDWLVESFAEARIQSGQEEFMMKRGSYELPTIKIK
;
A
#
# COMPACT_ATOMS: atom_id res chain seq x y z
N MET A 1 44.59 -4.71 1.31
CA MET A 1 43.46 -5.47 0.72
C MET A 1 42.37 -4.64 0.02
N LYS A 2 42.33 -3.30 0.10
CA LYS A 2 41.33 -2.45 -0.63
C LYS A 2 41.56 -2.32 -2.16
N SER A 3 42.76 -2.65 -2.66
CA SER A 3 43.16 -2.45 -4.07
C SER A 3 42.52 -3.45 -5.05
N ASN A 4 42.32 -4.70 -4.67
CA ASN A 4 41.79 -5.73 -5.58
C ASN A 4 40.29 -5.53 -5.86
N GLY A 5 39.51 -5.08 -4.88
CA GLY A 5 38.09 -4.82 -5.05
C GLY A 5 37.78 -3.65 -6.00
N MET A 6 38.69 -2.68 -6.12
CA MET A 6 38.53 -1.52 -7.01
C MET A 6 38.84 -1.87 -8.47
N ILE A 7 39.81 -2.76 -8.70
CA ILE A 7 40.17 -3.26 -10.03
C ILE A 7 39.07 -4.16 -10.61
N ILE A 8 38.49 -5.05 -9.78
CA ILE A 8 37.40 -5.94 -10.19
C ILE A 8 36.14 -5.13 -10.56
N ARG A 9 35.73 -4.16 -9.73
CA ARG A 9 34.58 -3.28 -10.03
C ARG A 9 34.77 -2.47 -11.32
N GLY A 10 35.98 -1.98 -11.57
CA GLY A 10 36.32 -1.25 -12.80
C GLY A 10 36.25 -2.13 -14.05
N ALA A 11 36.56 -3.42 -13.94
CA ALA A 11 36.44 -4.38 -15.04
C ALA A 11 34.97 -4.77 -15.31
N GLU A 12 34.17 -4.98 -14.26
CA GLU A 12 32.73 -5.28 -14.36
C GLU A 12 31.95 -4.13 -14.99
N GLN A 13 32.23 -2.88 -14.61
CA GLN A 13 31.58 -1.71 -15.22
C GLN A 13 31.89 -1.60 -16.72
N LYS A 14 33.13 -1.87 -17.12
CA LYS A 14 33.53 -1.87 -18.53
C LYS A 14 32.85 -3.01 -19.29
N PHE A 15 32.78 -4.21 -18.72
CA PHE A 15 32.08 -5.35 -19.31
C PHE A 15 30.59 -5.07 -19.48
N ASN A 16 29.93 -4.60 -18.42
CA ASN A 16 28.52 -4.19 -18.44
C ASN A 16 28.24 -3.13 -19.50
N LEU A 17 29.13 -2.14 -19.62
CA LEU A 17 29.04 -1.11 -20.64
C LEU A 17 29.12 -1.71 -22.05
N VAL A 18 30.09 -2.58 -22.31
CA VAL A 18 30.26 -3.25 -23.61
C VAL A 18 29.03 -4.09 -23.97
N MET A 19 28.54 -4.90 -23.03
CA MET A 19 27.36 -5.73 -23.24
C MET A 19 26.10 -4.89 -23.53
N ASN A 20 25.88 -3.83 -22.76
CA ASN A 20 24.75 -2.93 -23.02
C ASN A 20 24.87 -2.24 -24.39
N TYR A 21 26.06 -1.79 -24.79
CA TYR A 21 26.27 -1.22 -26.13
C TYR A 21 25.99 -2.25 -27.23
N ALA A 22 26.44 -3.49 -27.08
CA ALA A 22 26.24 -4.54 -28.06
C ALA A 22 24.75 -4.86 -28.26
N GLU A 23 23.99 -4.97 -27.16
CA GLU A 23 22.56 -5.25 -27.26
C GLU A 23 21.74 -4.04 -27.76
N GLU A 24 22.06 -2.83 -27.30
CA GLU A 24 21.45 -1.59 -27.82
C GLU A 24 21.66 -1.46 -29.34
N LEU A 25 22.86 -1.81 -29.82
CA LEU A 25 23.17 -1.84 -31.24
C LEU A 25 22.38 -2.92 -31.97
N HIS A 26 22.32 -4.14 -31.41
CA HIS A 26 21.57 -5.25 -31.98
C HIS A 26 20.07 -4.92 -32.13
N GLN A 27 19.44 -4.34 -31.11
CA GLN A 27 18.05 -3.89 -31.16
C GLN A 27 17.81 -2.78 -32.18
N LYS A 28 18.73 -1.82 -32.29
CA LYS A 28 18.66 -0.77 -33.32
C LYS A 28 18.74 -1.34 -34.73
N ILE A 29 19.65 -2.29 -34.96
CA ILE A 29 19.77 -2.97 -36.26
C ILE A 29 18.47 -3.75 -36.57
N ALA A 30 17.93 -4.48 -35.58
CA ALA A 30 16.69 -5.24 -35.73
C ALA A 30 15.46 -4.35 -36.03
N SER A 31 15.45 -3.11 -35.54
CA SER A 31 14.40 -2.11 -35.84
C SER A 31 14.62 -1.35 -37.16
N GLY A 32 15.57 -1.78 -38.00
CA GLY A 32 15.82 -1.22 -39.33
C GLY A 32 16.77 -0.02 -39.35
N PHE A 33 17.44 0.31 -38.24
CA PHE A 33 18.42 1.38 -38.22
C PHE A 33 19.76 0.94 -38.84
N VAL A 34 20.07 1.45 -40.03
CA VAL A 34 21.37 1.27 -40.70
C VAL A 34 22.18 2.57 -40.55
N GLY A 35 22.89 2.72 -39.44
CA GLY A 35 23.66 3.94 -39.16
C GLY A 35 24.84 3.73 -38.23
N ARG A 36 25.78 4.69 -38.22
CA ARG A 36 26.97 4.68 -37.35
C ARG A 36 26.56 4.57 -35.88
N ILE A 37 27.35 3.83 -35.09
CA ILE A 37 27.22 3.73 -33.63
C ILE A 37 27.24 5.13 -33.03
N ARG A 38 26.07 5.70 -32.72
CA ARG A 38 25.99 6.89 -31.88
C ARG A 38 26.14 6.44 -30.44
N ARG A 39 27.09 7.04 -29.72
CA ARG A 39 27.15 6.92 -28.26
C ARG A 39 25.88 7.58 -27.71
N ASN A 40 24.87 6.78 -27.42
CA ASN A 40 23.71 7.26 -26.68
C ASN A 40 24.20 7.82 -25.34
N GLY A 41 23.58 8.91 -24.88
CA GLY A 41 23.72 9.34 -23.50
C GLY A 41 23.42 8.17 -22.57
N ARG A 42 24.23 8.00 -21.53
CA ARG A 42 23.97 7.00 -20.48
C ARG A 42 22.94 7.57 -19.50
N ALA A 43 22.29 6.70 -18.74
CA ALA A 43 21.31 7.09 -17.73
C ALA A 43 21.87 8.21 -16.84
N ARG A 44 21.09 9.28 -16.69
CA ARG A 44 21.44 10.41 -15.83
C ARG A 44 21.25 10.03 -14.37
N LYS A 45 21.92 10.75 -13.47
CA LYS A 45 21.82 10.51 -12.03
C LYS A 45 20.37 10.55 -11.54
N GLU A 46 19.58 11.51 -12.02
CA GLU A 46 18.17 11.65 -11.63
C GLU A 46 17.33 10.44 -12.04
N GLN A 47 17.65 9.82 -13.19
CA GLN A 47 16.96 8.62 -13.66
C GLN A 47 17.33 7.40 -12.82
N LEU A 48 18.60 7.28 -12.41
CA LEU A 48 19.05 6.20 -11.54
C LEU A 48 18.44 6.33 -10.14
N GLU A 49 18.37 7.55 -9.61
CA GLU A 49 17.67 7.83 -8.35
C GLU A 49 16.17 7.53 -8.45
N GLU A 50 15.53 7.86 -9.56
CA GLU A 50 14.12 7.52 -9.80
C GLU A 50 13.88 6.01 -9.90
N ILE A 51 14.78 5.26 -10.56
CA ILE A 51 14.73 3.79 -10.60
C ILE A 51 14.86 3.22 -9.18
N ALA A 52 15.85 3.69 -8.41
CA ALA A 52 16.07 3.25 -7.03
C ALA A 52 14.84 3.53 -6.15
N PHE A 53 14.28 4.73 -6.27
CA PHE A 53 13.07 5.14 -5.55
C PHE A 53 11.89 4.23 -5.90
N LEU A 54 11.64 3.99 -7.19
CA LEU A 54 10.55 3.14 -7.64
C LEU A 54 10.71 1.71 -7.14
N PHE A 55 11.91 1.13 -7.18
CA PHE A 55 12.15 -0.18 -6.58
C PHE A 55 11.86 -0.20 -5.08
N CYS A 56 12.32 0.81 -4.33
CA CYS A 56 12.00 0.92 -2.91
C CYS A 56 10.49 1.00 -2.68
N GLU A 57 9.79 1.79 -3.47
CA GLU A 57 8.37 2.05 -3.29
C GLU A 57 7.51 0.84 -3.68
N VAL A 58 7.76 0.20 -4.82
CA VAL A 58 6.96 -0.98 -5.24
C VAL A 58 7.19 -2.18 -4.32
N MET A 59 8.41 -2.32 -3.79
CA MET A 59 8.78 -3.41 -2.88
C MET A 59 8.44 -3.08 -1.42
N THR A 60 8.07 -1.84 -1.11
CA THR A 60 7.39 -1.51 0.15
C THR A 60 5.97 -2.05 0.04
N VAL A 61 5.82 -3.33 0.31
CA VAL A 61 4.52 -3.96 0.19
C VAL A 61 3.62 -3.61 1.36
N ASN A 62 2.35 -3.39 1.04
CA ASN A 62 1.29 -3.42 2.03
C ASN A 62 0.94 -4.90 2.29
N TYR A 63 0.41 -5.25 3.46
CA TYR A 63 0.09 -6.63 3.87
C TYR A 63 -0.84 -7.39 2.89
N LEU A 64 -1.51 -6.69 1.95
CA LEU A 64 -2.36 -7.26 0.90
C LEU A 64 -1.59 -7.83 -0.30
N VAL A 65 -0.39 -7.34 -0.58
CA VAL A 65 0.41 -7.77 -1.75
C VAL A 65 1.73 -8.35 -1.26
N THR A 66 2.10 -9.55 -1.65
CA THR A 66 3.36 -10.15 -1.19
C THR A 66 4.56 -9.64 -1.98
N PRO A 67 5.78 -9.66 -1.41
CA PRO A 67 6.99 -9.33 -2.18
C PRO A 67 7.15 -10.21 -3.43
N GLU A 68 6.75 -11.49 -3.36
CA GLU A 68 6.70 -12.42 -4.49
C GLU A 68 5.78 -11.93 -5.62
N GLN A 69 4.60 -11.40 -5.28
CA GLN A 69 3.68 -10.83 -6.25
C GLN A 69 4.25 -9.58 -6.91
N VAL A 70 4.89 -8.70 -6.14
CA VAL A 70 5.57 -7.54 -6.72
C VAL A 70 6.65 -7.98 -7.71
N ASP A 71 7.53 -8.90 -7.31
CA ASP A 71 8.59 -9.44 -8.16
C ASP A 71 8.02 -10.05 -9.45
N HIS A 72 6.97 -10.85 -9.34
CA HIS A 72 6.28 -11.42 -10.50
C HIS A 72 5.74 -10.34 -11.44
N HIS A 73 5.10 -9.31 -10.89
CA HIS A 73 4.52 -8.23 -11.71
C HIS A 73 5.58 -7.34 -12.35
N ILE A 74 6.69 -7.04 -11.66
CA ILE A 74 7.87 -6.41 -12.27
C ILE A 74 8.35 -7.25 -13.44
N GLY A 75 8.50 -8.57 -13.24
CA GLY A 75 8.92 -9.49 -14.30
C GLY A 75 8.03 -9.39 -15.55
N LEU A 76 6.71 -9.42 -15.38
CA LEU A 76 5.76 -9.29 -16.49
C LEU A 76 5.90 -7.96 -17.25
N GLU A 77 5.87 -6.83 -16.53
CA GLU A 77 5.97 -5.48 -17.12
C GLU A 77 7.30 -5.26 -17.87
N ILE A 78 8.37 -5.89 -17.40
CA ILE A 78 9.71 -5.78 -17.97
C ILE A 78 9.88 -6.69 -19.17
N LEU A 79 9.31 -7.90 -19.14
CA LEU A 79 9.35 -8.82 -20.28
C LEU A 79 8.60 -8.25 -21.49
N GLU A 80 7.49 -7.55 -21.27
CA GLU A 80 6.70 -6.88 -22.31
C GLU A 80 7.32 -5.55 -22.78
N ALA A 81 8.23 -4.95 -22.02
CA ALA A 81 8.87 -3.70 -22.39
C ALA A 81 9.84 -3.86 -23.57
N ASP A 82 9.99 -2.79 -24.35
CA ASP A 82 11.00 -2.69 -25.41
C ASP A 82 12.39 -2.40 -24.82
N LEU A 83 12.90 -3.34 -24.03
CA LEU A 83 14.20 -3.27 -23.37
C LEU A 83 15.16 -4.35 -23.89
N PRO A 84 16.47 -4.07 -23.95
CA PRO A 84 17.50 -5.10 -24.16
C PRO A 84 17.35 -6.28 -23.19
N ILE A 85 17.69 -7.48 -23.66
CA ILE A 85 17.58 -8.72 -22.88
C ILE A 85 18.40 -8.63 -21.58
N ILE A 86 19.59 -8.05 -21.62
CA ILE A 86 20.44 -7.88 -20.44
C ILE A 86 19.80 -6.95 -19.42
N ILE A 87 19.09 -5.91 -19.86
CA ILE A 87 18.40 -4.98 -18.96
C ILE A 87 17.21 -5.69 -18.33
N LYS A 88 16.44 -6.48 -19.13
CA LYS A 88 15.35 -7.31 -18.61
C LYS A 88 15.86 -8.27 -17.54
N HIS A 89 16.94 -9.01 -17.84
CA HIS A 89 17.54 -9.97 -16.93
C HIS A 89 18.06 -9.34 -15.64
N LYS A 90 18.76 -8.21 -15.74
CA LYS A 90 19.24 -7.45 -14.57
C LYS A 90 18.10 -6.97 -13.69
N THR A 91 17.04 -6.44 -14.31
CA THR A 91 15.86 -5.94 -13.61
C THR A 91 15.16 -7.07 -12.83
N CYS A 92 14.91 -8.22 -13.46
CA CYS A 92 14.29 -9.36 -12.80
C CYS A 92 15.18 -9.97 -11.71
N LYS A 93 16.52 -10.04 -11.92
CA LYS A 93 17.44 -10.50 -10.87
C LYS A 93 17.47 -9.54 -9.69
N PHE A 94 17.41 -8.24 -9.95
CA PHE A 94 17.40 -7.23 -8.90
C PHE A 94 16.11 -7.32 -8.09
N SER A 95 14.94 -7.42 -8.73
CA SER A 95 13.67 -7.61 -8.01
C SER A 95 13.64 -8.89 -7.17
N GLN A 96 14.18 -10.00 -7.69
CA GLN A 96 14.31 -11.25 -6.93
C GLN A 96 15.20 -11.07 -5.69
N PHE A 97 16.35 -10.40 -5.85
CA PHE A 97 17.24 -10.11 -4.71
C PHE A 97 16.55 -9.26 -3.64
N LEU A 98 15.81 -8.22 -4.04
CA LEU A 98 15.05 -7.38 -3.13
C LEU A 98 13.95 -8.18 -2.40
N ARG A 99 13.21 -9.02 -3.13
CA ARG A 99 12.19 -9.92 -2.56
C ARG A 99 12.79 -10.81 -1.50
N ASP A 100 13.87 -11.51 -1.82
CA ASP A 100 14.53 -12.46 -0.90
C ASP A 100 15.04 -11.75 0.36
N GLY A 101 15.57 -10.52 0.21
CA GLY A 101 16.04 -9.70 1.32
C GLY A 101 14.92 -9.26 2.27
N ILE A 102 13.78 -8.85 1.70
CA ILE A 102 12.57 -8.46 2.44
C ILE A 102 11.96 -9.69 3.14
N GLU A 103 11.80 -10.81 2.45
CA GLU A 103 11.27 -12.04 3.04
C GLU A 103 12.13 -12.53 4.20
N LYS A 104 13.46 -12.41 4.11
CA LYS A 104 14.35 -12.68 5.23
C LYS A 104 14.08 -11.76 6.42
N ALA A 105 13.89 -10.46 6.20
CA ALA A 105 13.61 -9.50 7.27
C ALA A 105 12.32 -9.83 8.05
N PHE A 106 11.33 -10.44 7.39
CA PHE A 106 10.03 -10.75 7.98
C PHE A 106 9.84 -12.22 8.40
N SER A 107 10.72 -13.14 8.01
CA SER A 107 10.61 -14.55 8.37
C SER A 107 11.17 -14.82 9.75
N THR A 108 10.36 -15.39 10.65
CA THR A 108 10.81 -15.96 11.94
C THR A 108 11.23 -17.44 11.84
N GLY A 109 11.15 -18.03 10.64
CA GLY A 109 11.46 -19.43 10.35
C GLY A 109 12.89 -19.67 9.84
N PRO A 110 13.32 -20.95 9.74
CA PRO A 110 14.69 -21.32 9.37
C PRO A 110 15.06 -20.81 7.96
N GLU A 111 16.33 -20.42 7.79
CA GLU A 111 16.91 -19.84 6.57
C GLU A 111 16.57 -20.66 5.32
N HIS A 112 15.63 -20.17 4.50
CA HIS A 112 15.41 -20.69 3.13
C HIS A 112 16.04 -19.79 2.06
N GLY A 113 16.88 -18.83 2.45
CA GLY A 113 17.67 -18.03 1.53
C GLY A 113 18.74 -18.89 0.85
N ARG A 114 18.74 -18.96 -0.48
CA ARG A 114 19.87 -19.53 -1.21
C ARG A 114 21.10 -18.67 -0.90
N ALA A 115 22.13 -19.26 -0.30
CA ALA A 115 23.38 -18.58 0.08
C ALA A 115 23.99 -17.70 -1.03
N THR A 116 23.69 -18.02 -2.29
CA THR A 116 24.14 -17.30 -3.50
C THR A 116 23.63 -15.88 -3.68
N HIS A 117 22.51 -15.46 -3.08
CA HIS A 117 22.00 -14.09 -3.29
C HIS A 117 22.63 -13.05 -2.36
N LYS A 118 23.03 -13.44 -1.14
CA LYS A 118 23.68 -12.54 -0.17
C LYS A 118 24.98 -11.93 -0.70
N ASP A 119 25.74 -12.71 -1.47
CA ASP A 119 27.02 -12.28 -2.04
C ASP A 119 26.87 -11.28 -3.20
N TRP A 120 25.65 -11.08 -3.72
CA TRP A 120 25.38 -10.15 -4.81
C TRP A 120 25.47 -8.68 -4.36
N ASP A 121 24.93 -8.35 -3.19
CA ASP A 121 25.12 -7.05 -2.53
C ASP A 121 25.00 -7.17 -1.01
N ILE A 122 26.13 -7.38 -0.35
CA ILE A 122 26.19 -7.55 1.11
C ILE A 122 25.73 -6.28 1.84
N GLU A 123 26.03 -5.09 1.30
CA GLU A 123 25.68 -3.82 1.94
C GLU A 123 24.16 -3.64 1.97
N LEU A 124 23.50 -3.85 0.83
CA LEU A 124 22.05 -3.78 0.74
C LEU A 124 21.35 -4.94 1.46
N TRP A 125 21.92 -6.15 1.41
CA TRP A 125 21.38 -7.30 2.13
C TRP A 125 21.33 -7.10 3.64
N ASN A 126 22.42 -6.58 4.22
CA ASN A 126 22.47 -6.28 5.65
C ASN A 126 21.54 -5.11 6.02
N ALA A 127 21.31 -4.18 5.09
CA ALA A 127 20.40 -3.06 5.34
C ALA A 127 18.95 -3.52 5.56
N PHE A 128 18.53 -4.64 4.95
CA PHE A 128 17.19 -5.18 5.15
C PHE A 128 16.90 -5.64 6.58
N GLU A 129 17.93 -5.97 7.37
CA GLU A 129 17.75 -6.32 8.79
C GLU A 129 17.24 -5.14 9.63
N ASN A 130 17.40 -3.90 9.13
CA ASN A 130 16.90 -2.69 9.78
C ASN A 130 15.50 -2.28 9.28
N VAL A 131 14.89 -3.03 8.36
CA VAL A 131 13.52 -2.77 7.93
C VAL A 131 12.59 -3.18 9.06
N GLN A 132 12.03 -2.18 9.75
CA GLN A 132 11.08 -2.42 10.83
C GLN A 132 9.67 -2.59 10.26
N ALA A 133 8.97 -3.63 10.71
CA ALA A 133 7.51 -3.69 10.64
C ALA A 133 6.94 -2.82 11.76
N ALA A 134 5.90 -2.03 11.47
CA ALA A 134 5.11 -1.43 12.54
C ALA A 134 4.54 -2.55 13.45
N ILE A 135 4.72 -2.44 14.77
CA ILE A 135 4.19 -3.44 15.70
C ILE A 135 2.67 -3.28 15.74
N PRO A 136 1.87 -4.30 15.33
CA PRO A 136 0.43 -4.24 15.49
C PRO A 136 0.08 -4.29 16.98
N ILE A 137 -0.66 -3.32 17.48
CA ILE A 137 -1.23 -3.42 18.84
C ILE A 137 -2.56 -4.17 18.73
N SER A 138 -2.69 -5.29 19.46
CA SER A 138 -3.95 -6.03 19.54
C SER A 138 -4.99 -5.23 20.32
N PHE A 139 -6.13 -4.96 19.70
CA PHE A 139 -7.24 -4.24 20.31
C PHE A 139 -7.99 -5.04 21.39
N GLU A 140 -7.73 -6.34 21.54
CA GLU A 140 -8.46 -7.22 22.47
C GLU A 140 -8.37 -6.77 23.93
N ASN A 141 -7.28 -6.09 24.30
CA ASN A 141 -7.06 -5.62 25.67
C ASN A 141 -7.70 -4.25 25.96
N LEU A 142 -8.09 -3.50 24.93
CA LEU A 142 -8.58 -2.13 25.06
C LEU A 142 -9.81 -1.99 25.98
N PRO A 143 -10.86 -2.84 25.90
CA PRO A 143 -12.00 -2.73 26.80
C PRO A 143 -11.60 -2.97 28.26
N GLY A 144 -10.67 -3.90 28.49
CA GLY A 144 -10.14 -4.19 29.82
C GLY A 144 -9.36 -3.01 30.40
N GLU A 145 -8.54 -2.34 29.59
CA GLU A 145 -7.80 -1.15 30.00
C GLU A 145 -8.70 0.06 30.27
N LEU A 146 -9.69 0.31 29.40
CA LEU A 146 -10.68 1.38 29.60
C LEU A 146 -11.52 1.12 30.86
N GLN A 147 -11.95 -0.13 31.07
CA GLN A 147 -12.64 -0.55 32.29
C GLN A 147 -11.78 -0.35 33.54
N ALA A 148 -10.48 -0.66 33.47
CA ALA A 148 -9.55 -0.43 34.57
C ALA A 148 -9.43 1.07 34.90
N GLN A 149 -9.40 1.96 33.90
CA GLN A 149 -9.43 3.41 34.13
C GLN A 149 -10.74 3.86 34.78
N ARG A 150 -11.88 3.38 34.27
CA ARG A 150 -13.20 3.68 34.86
C ARG A 150 -13.27 3.25 36.33
N LYS A 151 -12.83 2.03 36.65
CA LYS A 151 -12.80 1.52 38.02
C LYS A 151 -11.85 2.32 38.91
N LYS A 152 -10.65 2.66 38.41
CA LYS A 152 -9.66 3.45 39.15
C LYS A 152 -10.21 4.82 39.56
N PHE A 153 -10.84 5.54 38.64
CA PHE A 153 -11.43 6.85 38.92
C PHE A 153 -12.75 6.78 39.69
N GLY A 154 -13.59 5.77 39.42
CA GLY A 154 -14.80 5.51 40.19
C GLY A 154 -14.53 5.16 41.67
N SER A 155 -13.37 4.57 41.97
CA SER A 155 -12.95 4.27 43.35
C SER A 155 -12.30 5.47 44.07
N LEU A 156 -11.87 6.49 43.35
CA LEU A 156 -11.15 7.66 43.88
C LEU A 156 -12.08 8.86 44.16
N ASN A 157 -13.32 8.83 43.67
CA ASN A 157 -14.23 9.98 43.73
C ASN A 157 -15.03 10.05 45.04
N GLY A 158 -14.40 10.62 46.07
CA GLY A 158 -15.05 11.25 47.23
C GLY A 158 -15.33 12.76 47.03
N LYS A 159 -15.21 13.28 45.81
CA LYS A 159 -15.45 14.70 45.48
C LYS A 159 -16.94 14.98 45.23
N SER A 160 -17.38 16.21 45.50
CA SER A 160 -18.75 16.69 45.26
C SER A 160 -19.20 16.36 43.83
N PHE A 161 -20.14 15.42 43.76
CA PHE A 161 -20.70 14.81 42.55
C PHE A 161 -21.24 15.84 41.54
N GLN A 162 -21.59 17.05 42.01
CA GLN A 162 -22.16 18.13 41.19
C GLN A 162 -21.13 18.87 40.33
N SER A 163 -19.86 19.00 40.76
CA SER A 163 -18.83 19.72 39.99
C SER A 163 -18.32 18.94 38.76
N ILE A 164 -18.25 17.61 38.87
CA ILE A 164 -17.81 16.73 37.78
C ILE A 164 -18.88 16.62 36.69
N LEU A 165 -20.17 16.68 37.05
CA LEU A 165 -21.28 16.60 36.10
C LEU A 165 -21.40 17.85 35.22
N SER A 166 -20.91 19.01 35.67
CA SER A 166 -21.01 20.27 34.94
C SER A 166 -19.80 20.57 34.05
N GLU A 167 -18.59 20.15 34.43
CA GLU A 167 -17.36 20.51 33.70
C GLU A 167 -16.52 19.32 33.23
N GLY A 168 -16.84 18.08 33.62
CA GLY A 168 -16.04 16.88 33.34
C GLY A 168 -14.79 16.77 34.23
N ASP A 169 -14.11 15.62 34.20
CA ASP A 169 -12.86 15.38 34.95
C ASP A 169 -11.66 15.40 33.98
N PRO A 170 -10.77 16.41 34.07
CA PRO A 170 -9.58 16.51 33.21
C PRO A 170 -8.59 15.35 33.37
N GLN A 171 -8.49 14.75 34.56
CA GLN A 171 -7.58 13.62 34.80
C GLN A 171 -8.12 12.33 34.20
N TYR A 172 -9.43 12.08 34.35
CA TYR A 172 -10.08 10.94 33.68
C TYR A 172 -10.00 11.10 32.16
N SER A 173 -10.33 12.29 31.64
CA SER A 173 -10.27 12.62 30.23
C SER A 173 -8.86 12.44 29.65
N GLY A 174 -7.83 12.92 30.36
CA GLY A 174 -6.44 12.72 29.97
C GLY A 174 -6.03 11.25 29.96
N SER A 175 -6.46 10.47 30.94
CA SER A 175 -6.15 9.03 30.99
C SER A 175 -6.82 8.24 29.87
N VAL A 176 -8.09 8.55 29.56
CA VAL A 176 -8.81 7.94 28.43
C VAL A 176 -8.12 8.30 27.12
N MET A 177 -7.70 9.55 26.92
CA MET A 177 -6.98 9.97 25.73
C MET A 177 -5.60 9.31 25.58
N VAL A 178 -4.87 9.08 26.68
CA VAL A 178 -3.59 8.36 26.64
C VAL A 178 -3.81 6.90 26.25
N THR A 179 -4.77 6.21 26.89
CA THR A 179 -5.11 4.83 26.54
C THR A 179 -5.57 4.75 25.09
N LEU A 180 -6.52 5.57 24.65
CA LEU A 180 -6.96 5.53 23.26
C LEU A 180 -5.87 5.94 22.27
N GLY A 181 -5.01 6.91 22.60
CA GLY A 181 -3.90 7.35 21.76
C GLY A 181 -2.84 6.27 21.54
N GLN A 182 -2.59 5.41 22.53
CA GLN A 182 -1.72 4.25 22.37
C GLN A 182 -2.24 3.28 21.29
N TYR A 183 -3.55 3.11 21.19
CA TYR A 183 -4.20 2.20 20.24
C TYR A 183 -4.53 2.87 18.89
N GLY A 184 -4.80 4.18 18.87
CA GLY A 184 -5.11 4.95 17.66
C GLY A 184 -3.91 5.18 16.73
N ILE A 185 -2.68 5.11 17.25
CA ILE A 185 -1.45 5.23 16.46
C ILE A 185 -1.05 3.91 15.77
N HIS A 186 -1.55 2.77 16.26
CA HIS A 186 -1.06 1.43 15.88
C HIS A 186 -2.15 0.51 15.32
N GLY A 187 -3.24 1.11 14.83
CA GLY A 187 -4.47 0.39 14.50
C GLY A 187 -4.51 -0.38 13.18
N GLY A 188 -3.39 -0.46 12.47
CA GLY A 188 -3.22 -1.33 11.30
C GLY A 188 -2.32 -2.51 11.65
N ARG A 189 -2.54 -3.66 10.99
CA ARG A 189 -1.45 -4.66 10.89
C ARG A 189 -0.22 -4.00 10.28
N ALA A 190 0.96 -4.48 10.67
CA ALA A 190 2.27 -3.96 10.31
C ALA A 190 2.33 -3.39 8.89
N GLU A 191 2.21 -2.06 8.76
CA GLU A 191 2.61 -1.40 7.52
C GLU A 191 4.13 -1.44 7.47
N ILE A 192 4.68 -1.93 6.35
CA ILE A 192 6.12 -1.85 6.11
C ILE A 192 6.46 -0.37 5.98
N ILE A 193 7.35 0.13 6.85
CA ILE A 193 7.88 1.48 6.69
C ILE A 193 8.52 1.56 5.30
N PRO A 194 8.17 2.55 4.46
CA PRO A 194 8.72 2.63 3.13
C PRO A 194 10.24 2.57 3.11
N MET A 195 10.80 1.69 2.30
CA MET A 195 12.25 1.42 2.34
C MET A 195 13.10 2.65 2.02
N TYR A 196 12.57 3.60 1.23
CA TYR A 196 13.24 4.86 0.94
C TYR A 196 13.22 5.83 2.14
N ASN A 197 12.29 5.66 3.09
CA ASN A 197 12.24 6.39 4.36
C ASN A 197 13.19 5.83 5.41
N THR A 198 13.81 4.67 5.17
CA THR A 198 14.85 4.08 6.02
C THR A 198 16.22 4.48 5.47
N PRO A 199 16.92 5.47 6.06
CA PRO A 199 18.19 5.97 5.53
C PRO A 199 19.24 4.87 5.32
N GLU A 200 19.24 3.86 6.20
CA GLU A 200 20.11 2.69 6.19
C GLU A 200 19.89 1.82 4.94
N VAL A 201 18.69 1.81 4.36
CA VAL A 201 18.35 1.06 3.14
C VAL A 201 18.54 1.94 1.90
N TRP A 202 18.19 3.23 1.98
CA TRP A 202 18.25 4.14 0.84
C TRP A 202 19.65 4.33 0.26
N GLY A 203 20.67 4.48 1.12
CA GLY A 203 22.05 4.62 0.68
C GLY A 203 22.56 3.42 -0.13
N PRO A 204 22.48 2.19 0.41
CA PRO A 204 22.84 0.96 -0.30
C PRO A 204 21.98 0.72 -1.56
N MET A 205 20.68 1.03 -1.53
CA MET A 205 19.80 0.89 -2.69
C MET A 205 20.27 1.73 -3.89
N LYS A 206 20.65 3.00 -3.65
CA LYS A 206 21.18 3.87 -4.70
C LYS A 206 22.46 3.30 -5.30
N LYS A 207 23.40 2.84 -4.46
CA LYS A 207 24.66 2.24 -4.92
C LYS A 207 24.43 0.99 -5.76
N ALA A 208 23.55 0.10 -5.32
CA ALA A 208 23.19 -1.12 -6.05
C ALA A 208 22.57 -0.76 -7.40
N THR A 209 21.65 0.21 -7.42
CA THR A 209 21.00 0.70 -8.64
C THR A 209 22.02 1.32 -9.62
N GLU A 210 22.92 2.17 -9.14
CA GLU A 210 24.00 2.75 -9.94
C GLU A 210 24.94 1.68 -10.52
N ARG A 211 25.28 0.64 -9.73
CA ARG A 211 26.11 -0.48 -10.20
C ARG A 211 25.45 -1.25 -11.34
N GLU A 212 24.18 -1.59 -11.19
CA GLU A 212 23.48 -2.45 -12.16
C GLU A 212 23.06 -1.70 -13.42
N PHE A 213 22.54 -0.48 -13.24
CA PHE A 213 21.86 0.28 -14.28
C PHE A 213 22.65 1.51 -14.76
N GLY A 214 23.75 1.91 -14.11
CA GLY A 214 24.52 3.11 -14.49
C GLY A 214 25.11 3.08 -15.91
N THR A 215 25.14 1.90 -16.53
CA THR A 215 25.66 1.70 -17.90
C THR A 215 24.57 1.63 -18.97
N ILE A 216 23.28 1.69 -18.62
CA ILE A 216 22.20 1.65 -19.62
C ILE A 216 22.07 3.00 -20.33
N SER A 217 21.55 3.02 -21.55
CA SER A 217 21.25 4.28 -22.23
C SER A 217 20.12 5.06 -21.54
N GLU A 218 20.12 6.38 -21.70
CA GLU A 218 19.09 7.28 -21.20
C GLU A 218 17.68 6.84 -21.62
N GLU A 219 17.55 6.33 -22.85
CA GLU A 219 16.26 5.91 -23.42
C GLU A 219 15.76 4.61 -22.82
N ASN A 220 16.66 3.64 -22.60
CA ASN A 220 16.34 2.43 -21.87
C ASN A 220 15.97 2.74 -20.41
N ALA A 221 16.63 3.71 -19.78
CA ALA A 221 16.25 4.17 -18.44
C ALA A 221 14.84 4.76 -18.42
N LYS A 222 14.44 5.56 -19.42
CA LYS A 222 13.06 6.08 -19.53
C LYS A 222 12.04 4.97 -19.69
N ILE A 223 12.34 3.94 -20.48
CA ILE A 223 11.45 2.78 -20.66
C ILE A 223 11.33 2.01 -19.34
N LEU A 224 12.44 1.73 -18.66
CA LEU A 224 12.46 1.05 -17.36
C LEU A 224 11.66 1.82 -16.30
N ILE A 225 11.87 3.13 -16.17
CA ILE A 225 11.09 3.99 -15.25
C ILE A 225 9.60 3.91 -15.57
N ARG A 226 9.22 3.94 -16.86
CA ARG A 226 7.82 3.84 -17.27
C ARG A 226 7.20 2.51 -16.87
N SER A 227 7.92 1.39 -17.04
CA SER A 227 7.46 0.07 -16.61
C SER A 227 7.32 -0.01 -15.08
N LEU A 228 8.32 0.45 -14.33
CA LEU A 228 8.26 0.48 -12.87
C LEU A 228 7.11 1.36 -12.33
N LYS A 229 6.84 2.51 -12.97
CA LYS A 229 5.66 3.36 -12.63
C LYS A 229 4.32 2.70 -12.94
N ARG A 230 4.26 1.75 -13.88
CA ARG A 230 3.06 0.95 -14.13
C ARG A 230 2.88 -0.09 -13.04
N THR A 231 3.96 -0.79 -12.68
CA THR A 231 3.98 -1.70 -11.52
C THR A 231 3.55 -0.97 -10.25
N GLN A 232 4.15 0.19 -9.95
CA GLN A 232 3.79 1.02 -8.79
C GLN A 232 2.29 1.33 -8.76
N ARG A 233 1.72 1.80 -9.87
CA ARG A 233 0.27 2.07 -9.96
C ARG A 233 -0.55 0.82 -9.74
N PHE A 234 -0.18 -0.31 -10.34
CA PHE A 234 -0.85 -1.59 -10.13
C PHE A 234 -0.88 -1.94 -8.63
N ILE A 235 0.29 -1.93 -7.98
CA ILE A 235 0.47 -2.32 -6.57
C ILE A 235 -0.29 -1.38 -5.62
N GLN A 236 -0.29 -0.08 -5.90
CA GLN A 236 -0.98 0.90 -5.06
C GLN A 236 -2.49 0.95 -5.32
N ASN A 237 -2.96 0.60 -6.52
CA ASN A 237 -4.38 0.69 -6.89
C ASN A 237 -5.16 -0.59 -6.60
N ILE A 238 -4.50 -1.76 -6.52
CA ILE A 238 -5.18 -3.03 -6.20
C ILE A 238 -5.87 -3.02 -4.83
N PRO A 239 -5.28 -2.51 -3.73
CA PRO A 239 -5.98 -2.39 -2.45
C PRO A 239 -7.24 -1.53 -2.53
N VAL A 240 -7.20 -0.46 -3.33
CA VAL A 240 -8.34 0.44 -3.46
C VAL A 240 -9.47 -0.21 -4.26
N PHE A 241 -9.14 -0.95 -5.31
CA PHE A 241 -10.10 -1.76 -6.05
C PHE A 241 -10.75 -2.81 -5.14
N ASP A 242 -9.95 -3.53 -4.36
CA ASP A 242 -10.44 -4.57 -3.44
C ASP A 242 -11.35 -3.99 -2.36
N ARG A 243 -11.01 -2.82 -1.83
CA ARG A 243 -11.83 -2.04 -0.89
C ARG A 243 -13.21 -1.68 -1.49
N ILE A 244 -13.25 -1.19 -2.72
CA ILE A 244 -14.50 -0.87 -3.41
C ILE A 244 -15.34 -2.12 -3.65
N TYR A 245 -14.71 -3.21 -4.11
CA TYR A 245 -15.39 -4.49 -4.29
C TYR A 245 -16.01 -4.98 -2.97
N TYR A 246 -15.22 -4.95 -1.90
CA TYR A 246 -15.68 -5.34 -0.57
C TYR A 246 -16.88 -4.51 -0.12
N ALA A 247 -16.81 -3.18 -0.25
CA ALA A 247 -17.90 -2.28 0.11
C ALA A 247 -19.22 -2.68 -0.58
N MET A 248 -19.16 -2.92 -1.89
CA MET A 248 -20.30 -3.37 -2.68
C MET A 248 -20.80 -4.77 -2.28
N ASN A 249 -19.89 -5.64 -1.83
CA ASN A 249 -20.21 -7.00 -1.44
C ASN A 249 -20.87 -7.08 -0.05
N GLN A 250 -20.57 -6.14 0.85
CA GLN A 250 -21.20 -6.08 2.18
C GLN A 250 -22.65 -5.56 2.14
N VAL A 251 -22.98 -4.74 1.14
CA VAL A 251 -24.34 -4.18 0.98
C VAL A 251 -25.28 -5.19 0.33
N LYS A 252 -26.51 -5.32 0.87
CA LYS A 252 -27.55 -6.19 0.30
C LYS A 252 -27.85 -5.76 -1.13
N PRO A 253 -28.17 -6.69 -2.05
CA PRO A 253 -28.42 -6.36 -3.45
C PRO A 253 -29.41 -5.21 -3.66
N PHE A 254 -30.49 -5.12 -2.89
CA PHE A 254 -31.50 -4.06 -3.01
C PHE A 254 -31.09 -2.69 -2.43
N GLU A 255 -30.05 -2.64 -1.59
CA GLU A 255 -29.51 -1.40 -1.00
C GLU A 255 -28.33 -0.84 -1.81
N ARG A 256 -27.73 -1.63 -2.70
CA ARG A 256 -26.59 -1.19 -3.52
C ARG A 256 -26.91 0.03 -4.37
N SER A 257 -28.13 0.14 -4.88
CA SER A 257 -28.58 1.31 -5.64
C SER A 257 -28.56 2.60 -4.80
N ASN A 258 -28.87 2.51 -3.50
CA ASN A 258 -28.77 3.66 -2.60
C ASN A 258 -27.31 4.04 -2.36
N LEU A 259 -26.45 3.07 -2.05
CA LEU A 259 -25.02 3.28 -1.89
C LEU A 259 -24.40 3.95 -3.13
N LEU A 260 -24.71 3.44 -4.32
CA LEU A 260 -24.19 3.97 -5.58
C LEU A 260 -24.67 5.40 -5.85
N ARG A 261 -25.93 5.71 -5.55
CA ARG A 261 -26.48 7.07 -5.66
C ARG A 261 -25.74 8.03 -4.73
N ASP A 262 -25.43 7.61 -3.50
CA ASP A 262 -24.69 8.43 -2.54
C ASP A 262 -23.24 8.64 -2.97
N VAL A 263 -22.60 7.60 -3.52
CA VAL A 263 -21.27 7.68 -4.13
C VAL A 263 -21.26 8.64 -5.30
N GLU A 264 -22.24 8.57 -6.21
CA GLU A 264 -22.38 9.50 -7.34
C GLU A 264 -22.54 10.94 -6.85
N ALA A 265 -23.44 11.18 -5.89
CA ALA A 265 -23.67 12.52 -5.35
C ALA A 265 -22.42 13.12 -4.68
N ARG A 266 -21.65 12.32 -3.94
CA ARG A 266 -20.38 12.75 -3.35
C ARG A 266 -19.28 12.96 -4.40
N PHE A 267 -19.24 12.10 -5.42
CA PHE A 267 -18.30 12.25 -6.53
C PHE A 267 -18.56 13.54 -7.32
N GLU A 268 -19.82 13.88 -7.61
CA GLU A 268 -20.16 15.16 -8.24
C GLU A 268 -19.66 16.35 -7.42
N LYS A 269 -19.92 16.36 -6.09
CA LYS A 269 -19.41 17.41 -5.19
C LYS A 269 -17.88 17.50 -5.17
N SER A 270 -17.18 16.38 -5.36
CA SER A 270 -15.71 16.34 -5.36
C SER A 270 -15.09 17.02 -6.58
N LYS A 271 -15.82 17.12 -7.71
CA LYS A 271 -15.33 17.73 -8.95
C LYS A 271 -15.08 19.22 -8.81
N ASP A 272 -15.81 19.88 -7.91
CA ASP A 272 -15.73 21.34 -7.72
C ASP A 272 -14.45 21.76 -6.96
N THR A 273 -13.68 20.81 -6.43
CA THR A 273 -12.54 21.08 -5.54
C THR A 273 -11.26 21.56 -6.25
N LYS A 274 -11.25 21.76 -7.58
CA LYS A 274 -10.07 22.14 -8.42
C LYS A 274 -8.82 21.24 -8.30
N LYS A 275 -8.90 20.10 -7.59
CA LYS A 275 -7.76 19.19 -7.37
C LYS A 275 -7.51 18.20 -8.50
N MET A 276 -8.47 17.99 -9.40
CA MET A 276 -8.37 17.03 -10.50
C MET A 276 -8.48 17.73 -11.86
N SER A 277 -7.73 17.24 -12.84
CA SER A 277 -7.89 17.68 -14.22
C SER A 277 -9.21 17.15 -14.82
N ASN A 278 -9.73 17.84 -15.83
CA ASN A 278 -10.92 17.39 -16.57
C ASN A 278 -10.75 15.97 -17.16
N TYR A 279 -9.53 15.60 -17.54
CA TYR A 279 -9.21 14.26 -18.03
C TYR A 279 -9.37 13.19 -16.94
N GLU A 280 -8.88 13.47 -15.74
CA GLU A 280 -9.00 12.56 -14.59
C GLU A 280 -10.45 12.42 -14.15
N ILE A 281 -11.19 13.52 -14.06
CA ILE A 281 -12.64 13.51 -13.76
C ILE A 281 -13.39 12.64 -14.77
N LYS A 282 -13.12 12.82 -16.06
CA LYS A 282 -13.75 12.02 -17.13
C LYS A 282 -13.41 10.54 -17.01
N THR A 283 -12.18 10.21 -16.64
CA THR A 283 -11.73 8.82 -16.51
C THR A 283 -12.29 8.16 -15.25
N LEU A 284 -12.33 8.85 -14.12
CA LEU A 284 -12.98 8.40 -12.89
C LEU A 284 -14.49 8.22 -13.08
N ASN A 285 -15.15 9.12 -13.81
CA ASN A 285 -16.57 8.96 -14.10
C ASN A 285 -16.84 7.69 -14.93
N ARG A 286 -16.01 7.42 -15.96
CA ARG A 286 -16.10 6.17 -16.73
C ARG A 286 -15.89 4.94 -15.83
N LEU A 287 -14.97 5.03 -14.88
CA LEU A 287 -14.71 3.96 -13.93
C LEU A 287 -15.89 3.71 -12.99
N LEU A 288 -16.49 4.78 -12.47
CA LEU A 288 -17.69 4.72 -11.64
C LEU A 288 -18.86 4.08 -12.41
N GLN A 289 -19.07 4.48 -13.67
CA GLN A 289 -20.10 3.86 -14.52
C GLN A 289 -19.83 2.38 -14.78
N LEU A 290 -18.56 1.96 -14.94
CA LEU A 290 -18.22 0.54 -15.01
C LEU A 290 -18.58 -0.20 -13.71
N ILE A 291 -18.29 0.39 -12.55
CA ILE A 291 -18.65 -0.20 -11.26
C ILE A 291 -20.18 -0.34 -11.13
N ILE A 292 -20.93 0.70 -11.51
CA ILE A 292 -22.40 0.69 -11.49
C ILE A 292 -22.96 -0.43 -12.39
N ASN A 293 -22.47 -0.54 -13.63
CA ASN A 293 -22.92 -1.55 -14.59
C ASN A 293 -22.61 -2.99 -14.17
N HIS A 294 -21.63 -3.19 -13.29
CA HIS A 294 -21.23 -4.50 -12.78
C HIS A 294 -21.70 -4.77 -11.34
N SER A 295 -22.46 -3.84 -10.74
CA SER A 295 -22.87 -3.86 -9.33
C SER A 295 -23.85 -4.98 -8.94
N GLU A 296 -24.61 -5.48 -9.90
CA GLU A 296 -25.56 -6.58 -9.69
C GLU A 296 -24.85 -7.94 -9.53
N LYS A 297 -23.78 -8.16 -10.29
CA LYS A 297 -23.04 -9.43 -10.34
C LYS A 297 -21.75 -9.32 -9.54
N MET A 298 -21.79 -9.74 -8.28
CA MET A 298 -20.62 -9.76 -7.38
C MET A 298 -19.72 -10.97 -7.62
N ASP A 299 -19.18 -11.07 -8.84
CA ASP A 299 -18.14 -12.02 -9.19
C ASP A 299 -16.80 -11.31 -9.26
N TYR A 300 -15.89 -11.64 -8.34
CA TYR A 300 -14.61 -10.94 -8.22
C TYR A 300 -13.69 -11.16 -9.42
N PRO A 301 -13.51 -12.38 -9.96
CA PRO A 301 -12.82 -12.59 -11.23
C PRO A 301 -13.37 -11.73 -12.37
N ALA A 302 -14.69 -11.63 -12.55
CA ALA A 302 -15.29 -10.75 -13.56
C ALA A 302 -15.00 -9.26 -13.29
N TRP A 303 -15.13 -8.79 -12.04
CA TRP A 303 -14.78 -7.41 -11.66
C TRP A 303 -13.32 -7.10 -11.92
N LYS A 304 -12.42 -8.00 -11.51
CA LYS A 304 -10.97 -7.86 -11.71
C LYS A 304 -10.64 -7.82 -13.21
N LYS A 305 -11.32 -8.60 -14.05
CA LYS A 305 -11.11 -8.57 -15.51
C LYS A 305 -11.64 -7.30 -16.17
N ASN A 306 -12.83 -6.82 -15.77
CA ASN A 306 -13.57 -5.79 -16.49
C ASN A 306 -13.34 -4.36 -15.96
N ILE A 307 -13.09 -4.21 -14.65
CA ILE A 307 -13.04 -2.92 -13.97
C ILE A 307 -11.59 -2.54 -13.62
N PHE A 308 -10.79 -3.47 -13.10
CA PHE A 308 -9.44 -3.17 -12.62
C PHE A 308 -8.51 -2.60 -13.72
N ARG A 309 -8.75 -2.93 -14.99
CA ARG A 309 -8.03 -2.30 -16.11
C ARG A 309 -8.16 -0.78 -16.13
N GLY A 310 -9.29 -0.23 -15.67
CA GLY A 310 -9.48 1.21 -15.53
C GLY A 310 -8.70 1.79 -14.35
N PHE A 311 -8.50 1.02 -13.28
CA PHE A 311 -7.66 1.40 -12.13
C PHE A 311 -6.18 1.45 -12.52
N TYR A 312 -5.73 0.49 -13.33
CA TYR A 312 -4.32 0.31 -13.67
C TYR A 312 -3.66 1.54 -14.33
N TYR A 313 -4.39 2.31 -15.14
CA TYR A 313 -3.82 3.47 -15.85
C TYR A 313 -3.93 4.79 -15.08
N LEU A 314 -4.70 4.83 -13.99
CA LEU A 314 -4.95 6.04 -13.24
C LEU A 314 -3.85 6.31 -12.19
N PRO A 315 -3.51 7.59 -11.94
CA PRO A 315 -2.71 7.96 -10.78
C PRO A 315 -3.36 7.45 -9.48
N ASN A 316 -2.54 7.03 -8.51
CA ASN A 316 -3.05 6.45 -7.27
C ASN A 316 -3.99 7.40 -6.50
N TYR A 317 -3.67 8.69 -6.43
CA TYR A 317 -4.50 9.67 -5.72
C TYR A 317 -5.93 9.79 -6.30
N CYS A 318 -6.10 9.66 -7.61
CA CYS A 318 -7.42 9.67 -8.27
C CYS A 318 -8.25 8.47 -7.82
N VAL A 319 -7.63 7.29 -7.87
CA VAL A 319 -8.25 6.03 -7.47
C VAL A 319 -8.57 6.03 -5.98
N LYS A 320 -7.65 6.53 -5.15
CA LYS A 320 -7.80 6.67 -3.72
C LYS A 320 -9.01 7.54 -3.37
N THR A 321 -9.16 8.67 -4.06
CA THR A 321 -10.33 9.56 -3.87
C THR A 321 -11.64 8.81 -4.11
N LEU A 322 -11.73 8.03 -5.19
CA LEU A 322 -12.94 7.23 -5.45
C LEU A 322 -13.15 6.18 -4.35
N GLY A 323 -12.10 5.47 -3.95
CA GLY A 323 -12.21 4.49 -2.87
C GLY A 323 -12.60 5.11 -1.53
N ASP A 324 -12.13 6.32 -1.22
CA ASP A 324 -12.46 7.02 0.03
C ASP A 324 -13.95 7.39 0.04
N ILE A 325 -14.50 7.82 -1.11
CA ILE A 325 -15.94 8.05 -1.26
C ILE A 325 -16.73 6.76 -1.02
N PHE A 326 -16.29 5.63 -1.56
CA PHE A 326 -16.94 4.33 -1.31
C PHE A 326 -16.89 3.93 0.17
N SER A 327 -15.73 4.08 0.81
CA SER A 327 -15.56 3.81 2.25
C SER A 327 -16.48 4.68 3.09
N ASP A 328 -16.56 5.98 2.79
CA ASP A 328 -17.42 6.92 3.49
C ASP A 328 -18.90 6.57 3.35
N CYS A 329 -19.35 6.25 2.14
CA CYS A 329 -20.76 5.91 1.91
C CYS A 329 -21.10 4.58 2.57
N LEU A 330 -20.20 3.60 2.52
CA LEU A 330 -20.35 2.33 3.23
C LEU A 330 -20.44 2.59 4.74
N ARG A 331 -19.52 3.39 5.30
CA ARG A 331 -19.51 3.74 6.73
C ARG A 331 -20.83 4.38 7.15
N ASN A 332 -21.33 5.37 6.42
CA ASN A 332 -22.62 5.98 6.71
C ASN A 332 -23.75 4.95 6.74
N LEU A 333 -23.83 4.07 5.74
CA LEU A 333 -24.84 3.02 5.67
C LEU A 333 -24.73 2.03 6.84
N LEU A 334 -23.50 1.74 7.29
CA LEU A 334 -23.23 0.85 8.41
C LEU A 334 -23.56 1.48 9.77
N LEU A 335 -23.37 2.80 9.91
CA LEU A 335 -23.67 3.55 11.14
C LEU A 335 -25.16 3.88 11.26
N GLU A 336 -25.86 4.09 10.14
CA GLU A 336 -27.29 4.43 10.11
C GLU A 336 -28.20 3.20 10.27
N GLY A 337 -27.71 1.99 10.00
CA GLY A 337 -28.49 0.76 10.10
C GLY A 337 -28.19 -0.07 11.35
N GLU A 338 -29.17 -0.82 11.87
CA GLU A 338 -28.97 -1.98 12.78
C GLU A 338 -28.17 -3.14 12.13
N TYR A 339 -27.55 -2.87 10.98
CA TYR A 339 -27.11 -3.82 9.97
C TYR A 339 -25.94 -4.69 10.44
N PHE A 340 -25.14 -4.19 11.38
CA PHE A 340 -24.01 -4.95 11.95
C PHE A 340 -24.38 -5.90 13.08
N ARG A 341 -25.58 -5.83 13.67
CA ARG A 341 -25.97 -6.80 14.72
C ARG A 341 -26.21 -8.22 14.20
N GLY A 342 -26.36 -8.40 12.88
CA GLY A 342 -26.92 -9.64 12.33
C GLY A 342 -25.99 -10.55 11.54
N LYS A 343 -24.93 -10.07 10.89
CA LYS A 343 -24.22 -10.89 9.86
C LYS A 343 -22.74 -10.57 9.70
N THR A 344 -21.92 -11.10 10.60
CA THR A 344 -20.54 -11.50 10.30
C THR A 344 -20.22 -12.76 11.08
N GLN A 345 -19.97 -13.87 10.39
CA GLN A 345 -19.86 -15.18 11.00
C GLN A 345 -18.52 -15.47 11.72
N ARG A 346 -17.54 -14.56 11.76
CA ARG A 346 -16.28 -14.80 12.48
C ARG A 346 -15.65 -13.49 12.94
N GLY A 347 -15.09 -13.51 14.15
CA GLY A 347 -14.25 -12.45 14.72
C GLY A 347 -14.88 -11.80 15.95
N HIS A 348 -14.16 -11.81 17.08
CA HIS A 348 -14.57 -11.15 18.30
C HIS A 348 -14.75 -9.63 18.08
N TRP A 349 -15.90 -9.12 18.48
CA TRP A 349 -16.30 -7.74 18.37
C TRP A 349 -15.92 -7.03 19.67
N ILE A 350 -15.34 -5.84 19.55
CA ILE A 350 -15.62 -4.79 20.52
C ILE A 350 -16.62 -3.91 19.78
N GLU A 351 -17.90 -4.03 20.13
CA GLU A 351 -18.91 -3.11 19.63
C GLU A 351 -18.45 -1.68 19.96
N PRO A 352 -18.61 -0.67 19.08
CA PRO A 352 -18.46 0.72 19.49
C PRO A 352 -19.25 0.98 20.79
N ASP A 353 -20.42 0.38 20.93
CA ASP A 353 -21.23 0.33 22.14
C ASP A 353 -20.49 -0.24 23.37
N LEU A 354 -19.59 -1.22 23.21
CA LEU A 354 -18.72 -1.74 24.28
C LEU A 354 -17.66 -0.71 24.68
N ILE A 355 -17.04 0.00 23.73
CA ILE A 355 -16.10 1.10 24.05
C ILE A 355 -16.85 2.23 24.79
N TYR A 356 -18.01 2.64 24.28
CA TYR A 356 -18.86 3.63 24.94
C TYR A 356 -19.37 3.16 26.32
N LYS A 357 -19.64 1.86 26.51
CA LYS A 357 -20.04 1.28 27.81
C LYS A 357 -18.92 1.32 28.84
N GLU A 358 -17.67 1.16 28.42
CA GLU A 358 -16.51 1.19 29.31
C GLU A 358 -16.00 2.62 29.59
N ILE A 359 -16.49 3.62 28.85
CA ILE A 359 -16.20 5.04 29.06
C ILE A 359 -17.38 5.75 29.73
N GLU A 360 -17.14 6.39 30.87
CA GLU A 360 -18.17 7.16 31.56
C GLU A 360 -18.30 8.56 30.92
N GLN A 361 -19.15 8.66 29.90
CA GLN A 361 -19.32 9.87 29.06
C GLN A 361 -19.58 11.17 29.85
N LYS A 362 -20.29 11.06 30.97
CA LYS A 362 -20.57 12.20 31.87
C LYS A 362 -19.34 12.74 32.62
N TRP A 363 -18.22 12.01 32.60
CA TRP A 363 -16.95 12.44 33.21
C TRP A 363 -15.95 12.98 32.18
N LEU A 364 -16.30 12.96 30.89
CA LEU A 364 -15.44 13.49 29.84
C LEU A 364 -15.65 14.99 29.64
N LEU A 365 -14.54 15.70 29.39
CA LEU A 365 -14.58 17.05 28.82
C LEU A 365 -15.18 17.00 27.40
N GLU A 366 -15.85 18.08 26.97
CA GLU A 366 -16.54 18.12 25.67
C GLU A 366 -15.59 17.92 24.48
N ASN A 367 -14.41 18.53 24.51
CA ASN A 367 -13.35 18.31 23.51
C ASN A 367 -12.83 16.86 23.52
N THR A 368 -12.85 16.20 24.68
CA THR A 368 -12.50 14.78 24.79
C THR A 368 -13.60 13.89 24.24
N LYS A 369 -14.88 14.23 24.39
CA LYS A 369 -15.97 13.49 23.73
C LYS A 369 -15.83 13.51 22.21
N VAL A 370 -15.60 14.70 21.63
CA VAL A 370 -15.34 14.85 20.18
C VAL A 370 -14.12 14.02 19.75
N ALA A 371 -13.05 14.01 20.54
CA ALA A 371 -11.87 13.20 20.24
C ALA A 371 -12.15 11.69 20.36
N VAL A 372 -12.96 11.27 21.33
CA VAL A 372 -13.42 9.87 21.50
C VAL A 372 -14.27 9.46 20.30
N ASP A 373 -15.21 10.30 19.85
CA ASP A 373 -16.02 10.03 18.67
C ASP A 373 -15.15 9.86 17.42
N TRP A 374 -14.20 10.77 17.20
CA TRP A 374 -13.24 10.68 16.08
C TRP A 374 -12.35 9.43 16.16
N LEU A 375 -11.91 9.05 17.35
CA LEU A 375 -11.14 7.83 17.57
C LEU A 375 -11.99 6.59 17.29
N VAL A 376 -13.24 6.54 17.78
CA VAL A 376 -14.21 5.46 17.50
C VAL A 376 -14.50 5.34 16.01
N GLU A 377 -14.64 6.45 15.29
CA GLU A 377 -14.72 6.46 13.83
C GLU A 377 -13.47 5.87 13.18
N SER A 378 -12.28 6.22 13.69
CA SER A 378 -11.00 5.67 13.22
C SER A 378 -10.88 4.17 13.50
N PHE A 379 -11.43 3.67 14.62
CA PHE A 379 -11.52 2.24 14.91
C PHE A 379 -12.47 1.52 13.94
N ALA A 380 -13.61 2.13 13.61
CA ALA A 380 -14.53 1.56 12.62
C ALA A 380 -13.85 1.45 11.25
N GLU A 381 -13.04 2.44 10.86
CA GLU A 381 -12.26 2.43 9.63
C GLU A 381 -11.17 1.34 9.65
N ALA A 382 -10.39 1.25 10.73
CA ALA A 382 -9.40 0.19 10.92
C ALA A 382 -10.02 -1.22 10.86
N ARG A 383 -11.26 -1.38 11.34
CA ARG A 383 -11.98 -2.66 11.28
C ARG A 383 -12.56 -2.95 9.90
N ILE A 384 -13.10 -1.95 9.20
CA ILE A 384 -13.50 -2.07 7.79
C ILE A 384 -12.29 -2.53 6.97
N GLN A 385 -11.13 -1.92 7.23
CA GLN A 385 -9.87 -2.30 6.63
C GLN A 385 -9.52 -3.74 6.99
N SER A 386 -9.48 -4.12 8.28
CA SER A 386 -9.20 -5.50 8.74
C SER A 386 -10.13 -6.56 8.13
N GLY A 387 -11.43 -6.26 8.05
CA GLY A 387 -12.43 -7.14 7.43
C GLY A 387 -12.25 -7.27 5.92
N GLN A 388 -11.77 -6.23 5.24
CA GLN A 388 -11.35 -6.32 3.84
C GLN A 388 -10.17 -7.28 3.70
N GLU A 389 -9.15 -7.16 4.53
CA GLU A 389 -7.95 -8.02 4.46
C GLU A 389 -8.33 -9.48 4.67
N GLU A 390 -9.13 -9.80 5.69
CA GLU A 390 -9.56 -11.18 5.96
C GLU A 390 -10.38 -11.73 4.79
N PHE A 391 -11.26 -10.91 4.21
CA PHE A 391 -12.03 -11.27 3.02
C PHE A 391 -11.11 -11.59 1.85
N MET A 392 -10.10 -10.75 1.62
CA MET A 392 -9.16 -10.92 0.52
C MET A 392 -8.23 -12.13 0.69
N MET A 393 -7.74 -12.38 1.91
CA MET A 393 -6.89 -13.53 2.25
C MET A 393 -7.64 -14.86 2.11
N LYS A 394 -8.89 -14.94 2.58
CA LYS A 394 -9.72 -16.17 2.47
C LYS A 394 -10.00 -16.59 1.04
N ARG A 395 -10.04 -15.62 0.12
CA ARG A 395 -10.45 -15.86 -1.25
C ARG A 395 -9.32 -16.37 -2.15
N GLY A 396 -8.09 -16.51 -1.63
CA GLY A 396 -6.92 -16.95 -2.42
C GLY A 396 -6.69 -16.11 -3.68
N SER A 397 -7.25 -14.88 -3.73
CA SER A 397 -7.62 -14.19 -4.98
C SER A 397 -6.54 -13.28 -5.55
N TYR A 398 -5.32 -13.41 -5.03
CA TYR A 398 -4.16 -12.67 -5.55
C TYR A 398 -3.36 -13.47 -6.57
N GLU A 399 -4.02 -14.28 -7.40
CA GLU A 399 -3.48 -14.54 -8.74
C GLU A 399 -3.46 -13.21 -9.48
N LEU A 400 -2.27 -12.64 -9.66
CA LEU A 400 -2.07 -11.45 -10.46
C LEU A 400 -2.59 -11.73 -11.87
N PRO A 401 -3.43 -10.85 -12.43
CA PRO A 401 -3.90 -11.05 -13.79
C PRO A 401 -2.67 -11.02 -14.69
N THR A 402 -2.48 -12.07 -15.51
CA THR A 402 -1.67 -11.97 -16.71
C THR A 402 -2.42 -11.02 -17.64
N ILE A 403 -2.11 -9.73 -17.53
CA ILE A 403 -2.63 -8.74 -18.48
C ILE A 403 -1.92 -9.03 -19.79
N LYS A 404 -2.49 -9.91 -20.63
CA LYS A 404 -2.08 -10.00 -22.03
C LYS A 404 -2.50 -8.71 -22.70
N ILE A 405 -1.58 -7.76 -22.79
CA ILE A 405 -1.73 -6.58 -23.64
C ILE A 405 -1.54 -7.09 -25.07
N LYS A 406 -2.58 -6.93 -25.89
CA LYS A 406 -2.52 -7.28 -27.32
C LYS A 406 -1.71 -6.25 -28.10
#